data_AF-A0A194Q1L5-F1
#
_entry.id   AF-A0A194Q1L5-F1
#
_cell.length_a   1.000
_cell.length_b   1.000
_cell.length_c   1.000
_cell.angle_alpha   90.00
_cell.angle_beta   90.00
_cell.angle_gamma   90.00
#
_symmetry.space_group_name_H-M   'P 1'
#
loop_
_entity.id
_entity.type
_entity.pdbx_description
1 polymer ?
#
loop_
_entity_poly.entity_id
_entity_poly.type
_entity_poly.pdbx_seq_one_letter_code
_entity_poly.pdbx_strand_id
1 'polypeptide(L)'
;MYEVNPHWASVVDYVLVTPNLDKSKNEKYVSTSRRGGEILHYQGQVYNLRSKTTAGKKTWCCKYYHNTWVLCPVKIKTFGTDLEIIAISGEHNH
;
A
#
# COMPACT_ATOMS: atom_id res chain seq x y z
N MET A 1 -37.90 5.36 -51.28
CA MET A 1 -36.49 5.34 -50.87
C MET A 1 -36.47 4.82 -49.45
N TYR A 2 -36.00 3.60 -49.25
CA TYR A 2 -35.91 2.94 -47.96
C TYR A 2 -34.56 3.32 -47.33
N GLU A 3 -34.60 3.95 -46.17
CA GLU A 3 -33.39 4.27 -45.41
C GLU A 3 -32.79 2.98 -44.86
N VAL A 4 -31.55 2.71 -45.26
CA VAL A 4 -30.79 1.54 -44.88
C VAL A 4 -30.32 1.74 -43.44
N ASN A 5 -30.89 0.96 -42.52
CA ASN A 5 -30.53 0.95 -41.11
C ASN A 5 -29.14 0.28 -40.95
N PRO A 6 -28.08 0.97 -40.49
CA PRO A 6 -26.74 0.40 -40.44
C PRO A 6 -26.59 -0.61 -39.28
N HIS A 7 -26.30 -1.85 -39.68
CA HIS A 7 -26.27 -3.09 -38.90
C HIS A 7 -25.01 -3.27 -38.01
N TRP A 8 -24.57 -2.25 -37.24
CA TRP A 8 -23.32 -2.37 -36.47
C TRP A 8 -23.30 -1.88 -35.01
N ALA A 9 -24.28 -1.13 -34.50
CA ALA A 9 -24.24 -0.73 -33.10
C ALA A 9 -24.93 -1.78 -32.21
N SER A 10 -24.28 -2.93 -32.07
CA SER A 10 -24.64 -4.01 -31.16
C SER A 10 -24.84 -3.47 -29.74
N VAL A 11 -25.96 -3.84 -29.11
CA VAL A 11 -26.25 -3.58 -27.70
C VAL A 11 -25.18 -4.30 -26.88
N VAL A 12 -24.13 -3.59 -26.52
CA VAL A 12 -23.26 -4.03 -25.43
C VAL A 12 -24.03 -3.73 -24.15
N ASP A 13 -24.55 -4.78 -23.53
CA ASP A 13 -24.93 -4.75 -22.13
C ASP A 13 -23.75 -4.21 -21.33
N TYR A 14 -23.84 -2.94 -20.91
CA TYR A 14 -22.97 -2.40 -19.89
C TYR A 14 -23.35 -3.10 -18.59
N VAL A 15 -22.80 -4.30 -18.38
CA VAL A 15 -22.68 -4.86 -17.04
C VAL A 15 -21.83 -3.84 -16.29
N LEU A 16 -22.47 -3.05 -15.44
CA LEU A 16 -21.81 -2.21 -14.47
C LEU A 16 -21.01 -3.15 -13.56
N VAL A 17 -19.77 -3.43 -13.95
CA VAL A 17 -18.76 -3.93 -13.03
C VAL A 17 -18.57 -2.80 -12.04
N THR A 18 -19.33 -2.81 -10.95
CA THR A 18 -18.95 -2.05 -9.76
C THR A 18 -17.57 -2.58 -9.40
N PRO A 19 -16.48 -1.79 -9.49
CA PRO A 19 -15.23 -2.24 -8.91
C PRO A 19 -15.53 -2.46 -7.43
N ASN A 20 -15.48 -3.72 -7.00
CA ASN A 20 -15.62 -4.10 -5.60
C ASN A 20 -14.69 -3.19 -4.78
N LEU A 21 -15.28 -2.21 -4.11
CA LEU A 21 -14.61 -1.15 -3.36
C LEU A 21 -14.10 -1.69 -2.01
N ASP A 22 -13.61 -2.93 -2.00
CA ASP A 22 -13.13 -3.62 -0.79
C ASP A 22 -11.65 -4.03 -0.90
N LYS A 23 -10.98 -3.70 -2.02
CA LYS A 23 -9.55 -4.02 -2.23
C LYS A 23 -8.56 -3.07 -1.55
N SER A 24 -9.00 -1.98 -0.93
CA SER A 24 -8.08 -0.89 -0.51
C SER A 24 -7.36 -1.14 0.83
N LYS A 25 -7.76 -2.13 1.64
CA LYS A 25 -7.20 -2.26 3.01
C LYS A 25 -5.82 -2.94 3.10
N ASN A 26 -5.33 -3.56 2.02
CA ASN A 26 -4.05 -4.29 2.04
C ASN A 26 -3.04 -3.79 0.99
N GLU A 27 -3.24 -2.58 0.47
CA GLU A 27 -2.25 -1.98 -0.43
C GLU A 27 -0.98 -1.64 0.35
N LYS A 28 0.15 -2.11 -0.19
CA LYS A 28 1.48 -1.97 0.39
C LYS A 28 2.41 -1.40 -0.66
N TYR A 29 2.98 -0.24 -0.39
CA TYR A 29 3.92 0.40 -1.32
C TYR A 29 4.94 1.26 -0.57
N VAL A 30 6.05 1.58 -1.24
CA VAL A 30 7.08 2.47 -0.70
C VAL A 30 7.09 3.78 -1.48
N SER A 31 7.09 4.89 -0.76
CA SER A 31 7.33 6.22 -1.30
C SER A 31 8.64 6.79 -0.77
N THR A 32 9.19 7.79 -1.44
CA THR A 32 10.35 8.55 -0.95
C THR A 32 9.89 9.81 -0.21
N SER A 33 10.53 10.10 0.91
CA SER A 33 10.36 11.36 1.63
C SER A 33 11.04 12.49 0.86
N ARG A 34 10.68 13.75 1.18
CA ARG A 34 11.36 14.92 0.60
C ARG A 34 12.87 14.95 0.83
N ARG A 35 13.37 14.25 1.85
CA ARG A 35 14.80 14.13 2.18
C ARG A 35 15.42 12.83 1.64
N GLY A 36 14.71 12.08 0.79
CA GLY A 36 15.19 10.85 0.18
C GLY A 36 15.07 9.58 1.04
N GLY A 37 14.41 9.67 2.20
CA GLY A 37 14.18 8.49 3.06
C GLY A 37 13.05 7.60 2.55
N GLU A 38 13.17 6.28 2.69
CA GLU A 38 12.11 5.35 2.31
C GLU A 38 10.97 5.33 3.35
N ILE A 39 9.73 5.40 2.87
CA ILE A 39 8.51 5.37 3.68
C ILE A 39 7.64 4.23 3.17
N LEU A 40 7.31 3.28 4.03
CA LEU A 40 6.37 2.20 3.75
C LEU A 40 4.96 2.63 4.15
N HIS A 41 4.01 2.48 3.23
CA HIS A 41 2.57 2.58 3.48
C HIS A 41 2.01 1.17 3.53
N TYR A 42 1.35 0.83 4.63
CA TYR A 42 0.76 -0.50 4.81
C TYR A 42 -0.44 -0.41 5.76
N GLN A 43 -1.59 -0.94 5.35
CA GLN A 43 -2.85 -0.95 6.12
C GLN A 43 -3.25 0.45 6.62
N GLY A 44 -3.11 1.47 5.78
CA GLY A 44 -3.41 2.86 6.14
C GLY A 44 -2.44 3.50 7.15
N GLN A 45 -1.38 2.79 7.54
CA GLN A 45 -0.36 3.26 8.46
C GLN A 45 0.95 3.58 7.73
N VAL A 46 1.71 4.51 8.30
CA VAL A 46 2.96 5.01 7.72
C VAL A 46 4.14 4.59 8.58
N TYR A 47 5.14 3.99 7.94
CA TYR A 47 6.35 3.49 8.59
C TYR A 47 7.61 4.06 7.94
N ASN A 48 8.54 4.53 8.75
CA ASN A 48 9.85 4.98 8.30
C ASN A 48 10.83 3.80 8.28
N LEU A 49 11.69 3.76 7.27
CA LEU A 49 12.79 2.79 7.25
C LEU A 49 13.76 3.08 8.41
N ARG A 50 14.00 2.07 9.25
CA ARG A 50 14.94 2.14 10.37
C ARG A 50 16.27 1.47 10.06
N SER A 51 16.24 0.32 9.39
CA SER A 51 17.45 -0.39 8.98
C SER A 51 17.21 -1.22 7.74
N LYS A 52 18.27 -1.44 6.97
CA LYS A 52 18.30 -2.34 5.82
C LYS A 52 19.56 -3.19 5.87
N THR A 53 19.45 -4.46 5.53
CA THR A 53 20.60 -5.37 5.40
C THR A 53 20.94 -5.57 3.92
N THR A 54 22.18 -5.98 3.64
CA THR A 54 22.64 -6.34 2.28
C THR A 54 21.85 -7.51 1.69
N ALA A 55 21.34 -8.40 2.54
CA ALA A 55 20.47 -9.50 2.15
C ALA A 55 19.03 -9.04 1.79
N GLY A 56 18.72 -7.74 1.80
CA GLY A 56 17.40 -7.23 1.43
C GLY A 56 16.36 -7.28 2.56
N LYS A 57 16.75 -7.56 3.82
CA LYS A 57 15.85 -7.39 4.97
C LYS A 57 15.75 -5.92 5.32
N LYS A 58 14.53 -5.38 5.41
CA LYS A 58 14.26 -4.02 5.87
C LYS A 58 13.45 -4.06 7.15
N THR A 59 13.81 -3.21 8.11
CA THR A 59 13.02 -2.98 9.32
C THR A 59 12.42 -1.59 9.25
N TRP A 60 11.10 -1.53 9.38
CA TRP A 60 10.30 -0.32 9.35
C TRP A 60 9.72 -0.09 10.74
N CYS A 61 9.58 1.18 11.14
CA CYS A 61 8.99 1.56 12.42
C CYS A 61 7.90 2.59 12.19
N CYS A 62 6.86 2.58 13.02
CA CYS A 62 5.77 3.55 12.91
C CYS A 62 6.33 4.98 12.87
N LYS A 63 5.66 5.88 12.15
CA LYS A 63 5.98 7.31 12.12
C LYS A 63 6.21 7.91 13.52
N TYR A 64 5.44 7.46 14.52
CA TYR A 64 5.51 7.92 15.91
C TYR A 64 6.59 7.24 16.75
N TYR A 65 7.38 6.32 16.20
CA TYR A 65 8.42 5.58 16.95
C TYR A 65 9.45 6.49 17.65
N HIS A 66 9.76 7.66 17.08
CA HIS A 66 10.69 8.64 17.66
C HIS A 66 9.98 9.84 18.30
N ASN A 67 8.65 9.80 18.49
CA ASN A 67 7.93 10.88 19.13
C ASN A 67 8.15 10.80 20.66
N THR A 68 8.46 11.93 21.28
CA THR A 68 8.71 12.04 22.73
C THR A 68 7.45 11.90 23.60
N TRP A 69 6.27 12.15 23.02
CA TRP A 69 4.99 12.13 23.72
C TRP A 69 4.26 10.79 23.57
N VAL A 70 4.41 10.14 22.41
CA VAL A 70 3.79 8.84 22.13
C VAL A 70 4.81 7.94 21.43
N LEU A 71 5.43 7.05 22.20
CA LEU A 71 6.37 6.06 21.67
C LEU A 71 5.58 4.86 21.14
N CYS A 72 5.35 4.85 19.83
CA CYS A 72 4.70 3.71 19.18
C CYS A 72 5.70 2.54 18.99
N PRO A 73 5.48 1.36 19.60
CA PRO A 73 6.44 0.25 19.58
C PRO A 73 6.40 -0.56 18.28
N VAL A 74 5.44 -0.30 17.37
CA VAL A 74 5.21 -1.12 16.18
C VAL A 74 6.39 -1.12 15.24
N LYS A 75 6.80 -2.33 14.84
CA LYS A 75 7.83 -2.58 13.84
C LYS A 75 7.35 -3.61 12.83
N ILE A 76 7.72 -3.40 11.57
CA ILE A 76 7.49 -4.34 10.48
C ILE A 76 8.83 -4.74 9.91
N LYS A 77 9.02 -6.03 9.68
CA LYS A 77 10.18 -6.53 8.94
C LYS A 77 9.70 -7.02 7.59
N THR A 78 10.37 -6.57 6.54
CA THR A 78 10.13 -7.04 5.18
C THR A 78 11.38 -7.64 4.56
N PHE A 79 11.19 -8.46 3.53
CA PHE A 79 12.26 -9.06 2.74
C PHE A 79 12.04 -8.83 1.24
N GLY A 80 13.15 -8.71 0.51
CA GLY A 80 13.14 -8.61 -0.95
C GLY A 80 12.60 -7.28 -1.49
N THR A 81 12.47 -7.23 -2.81
CA THR A 81 11.94 -6.07 -3.57
C THR A 81 10.42 -5.97 -3.45
N ASP A 82 9.73 -7.10 -3.29
CA ASP A 82 8.27 -7.17 -3.19
C ASP A 82 7.75 -6.86 -1.77
N LEU A 83 8.67 -6.46 -0.88
CA LEU A 83 8.40 -6.05 0.49
C LEU A 83 7.67 -7.12 1.30
N GLU A 84 7.89 -8.41 1.03
CA GLU A 84 7.23 -9.53 1.70
C GLU A 84 7.32 -9.35 3.22
N ILE A 85 6.19 -9.35 3.92
CA ILE A 85 6.16 -9.12 5.37
C ILE A 85 6.53 -10.42 6.05
N ILE A 86 7.71 -10.42 6.69
CA ILE A 86 8.23 -11.58 7.41
C ILE A 86 7.92 -11.53 8.92
N ALA A 87 7.64 -10.33 9.45
CA ALA A 87 7.20 -10.16 10.83
C ALA A 87 6.54 -8.80 11.06
N ILE A 88 5.54 -8.78 11.93
CA ILE A 88 4.98 -7.57 12.55
C ILE A 88 5.09 -7.77 14.07
N SER A 89 5.52 -6.73 14.80
CA SER A 89 5.65 -6.79 16.26
C SER A 89 5.21 -5.49 16.90
N GLY A 90 4.59 -5.58 18.09
CA GLY A 90 4.06 -4.45 18.85
C GLY A 90 2.65 -4.05 18.38
N GLU A 91 2.03 -3.15 19.14
CA GLU A 91 0.69 -2.62 18.88
C GLU A 91 0.73 -1.08 18.84
N HIS A 92 -0.12 -0.47 18.01
CA HIS A 92 -0.21 0.99 17.92
C HIS A 92 -0.87 1.54 19.19
N ASN A 93 -0.35 2.65 19.72
CA ASN A 93 -0.80 3.28 20.96
C ASN A 93 -0.99 4.81 20.81
N HIS A 94 -1.35 5.27 19.60
CA HIS A 94 -1.54 6.68 19.23
C HIS A 94 -2.93 6.91 18.64
#